data_AF-J9GLP2-F1
#
_entry.id   AF-J9GLP2-F1
#
_cell.length_a   1.000
_cell.length_b   1.000
_cell.length_c   1.000
_cell.angle_alpha   90.00
_cell.angle_beta   90.00
_cell.angle_gamma   90.00
#
_symmetry.space_group_name_H-M   'P 1'
#
loop_
_entity.id
_entity.type
_entity.pdbx_description
1 polymer ?
#
loop_
_entity_poly.entity_id
_entity_poly.type
_entity_poly.pdbx_seq_one_letter_code
_entity_poly.pdbx_strand_id
1 'polypeptide(L)'
;MQYRIFSILITCICLFSHALNITAQENQSANKEEKPVILYSGQPKKYEIADIKVVGAKNYEDYVIIGLSGLAKKQVISVPGDDITQACKRYWRHGLFSDVRILADKIEGDKIWLTIYLTMRPRVSDIRYHGVKKSEREDLEARVALLKGNQITPNAIDRAKTLIKRYFDDKGFKMRK
;
A
#
# COMPACT_ATOMS: atom_id res chain seq x y z
N MET A 1 52.91 56.79 26.58
CA MET A 1 52.87 55.70 25.57
C MET A 1 52.01 54.49 25.98
N GLN A 2 51.42 54.41 27.17
CA GLN A 2 50.64 53.24 27.61
C GLN A 2 49.19 53.18 27.06
N TYR A 3 48.57 54.31 26.71
CA TYR A 3 47.18 54.35 26.23
C TYR A 3 46.98 53.90 24.77
N ARG A 4 48.04 53.86 23.95
CA ARG A 4 47.96 53.39 22.55
C ARG A 4 47.98 51.86 22.47
N ILE A 5 48.62 51.20 23.44
CA ILE A 5 48.68 49.72 23.54
C ILE A 5 47.33 49.19 24.05
N PHE A 6 46.68 49.92 24.97
CA PHE A 6 45.36 49.56 25.48
C PHE A 6 44.24 49.67 24.42
N SER A 7 44.34 50.64 23.51
CA SER A 7 43.41 50.78 22.38
C SER A 7 43.50 49.65 21.36
N ILE A 8 44.68 49.02 21.20
CA ILE A 8 44.90 47.90 20.27
C ILE A 8 44.39 46.58 20.88
N LEU A 9 44.45 46.45 22.21
CA LEU A 9 43.97 45.26 22.93
C LEU A 9 42.44 45.18 22.98
N ILE A 10 41.74 46.33 23.00
CA ILE A 10 40.27 46.39 22.99
C ILE A 10 39.69 46.07 21.61
N THR A 11 40.38 46.40 20.51
CA THR A 11 39.91 46.09 19.14
C THR A 11 40.02 44.60 18.78
N CYS A 12 40.92 43.84 19.41
CA CYS A 12 41.02 42.38 19.17
C CYS A 12 39.88 41.58 19.83
N ILE A 13 39.24 42.10 20.88
CA ILE A 13 38.15 41.43 21.59
C ILE A 13 36.80 41.60 20.88
N CYS A 14 36.65 42.63 20.05
CA CYS A 14 35.43 42.87 19.26
C CYS A 14 35.38 42.13 17.90
N LEU A 15 36.47 41.48 17.46
CA LEU A 15 36.46 40.64 16.26
C LEU A 15 36.18 39.16 16.55
N PHE A 16 36.18 38.76 17.81
CA PHE A 16 35.88 37.38 18.24
C PHE A 16 34.41 37.19 18.67
N SER A 17 33.58 38.23 18.54
CA SER A 17 32.17 38.24 18.95
C SER A 17 31.18 37.88 17.84
N HIS A 18 31.65 37.42 16.68
CA HIS A 18 30.78 36.64 15.80
C HIS A 18 30.62 35.25 16.41
N ALA A 19 29.72 35.22 17.38
CA ALA A 19 29.20 34.00 17.97
C ALA A 19 28.87 33.02 16.85
N LEU A 20 29.38 31.81 17.03
CA LEU A 20 28.87 30.60 16.42
C LEU A 20 27.34 30.66 16.43
N ASN A 21 26.75 30.94 15.27
CA ASN A 21 25.39 30.50 15.01
C ASN A 21 25.46 28.97 14.93
N ILE A 22 25.35 28.32 16.08
CA ILE A 22 24.92 26.93 16.14
C ILE A 22 23.47 26.96 15.68
N THR A 23 23.25 26.89 14.37
CA THR A 23 22.00 26.30 13.90
C THR A 23 22.08 24.84 14.28
N ALA A 24 21.50 24.50 15.43
CA ALA A 24 21.03 23.15 15.67
C ALA A 24 19.99 22.88 14.57
N GLN A 25 20.44 22.39 13.41
CA GLN A 25 19.55 21.75 12.47
C GLN A 25 19.01 20.53 13.20
N GLU A 26 17.77 20.63 13.67
CA GLU A 26 16.92 19.47 13.89
C GLU A 26 16.91 18.73 12.55
N ASN A 27 17.83 17.77 12.40
CA ASN A 27 17.76 16.77 11.36
C ASN A 27 16.51 15.96 11.65
N GLN A 28 15.36 16.46 11.19
CA GLN A 28 14.30 15.60 10.68
C GLN A 28 14.79 14.95 9.38
N SER A 29 15.93 14.24 9.47
CA SER A 29 16.12 13.03 8.71
C SER A 29 15.05 12.09 9.25
N ALA A 30 13.83 12.23 8.75
CA ALA A 30 12.93 11.10 8.66
C ALA A 30 13.79 10.01 8.02
N ASN A 31 14.20 9.06 8.86
CA ASN A 31 15.10 7.98 8.52
C ASN A 31 14.44 7.24 7.35
N LYS A 32 14.80 7.64 6.13
CA LYS A 32 14.26 7.06 4.92
C LYS A 32 15.07 5.79 4.79
N GLU A 33 14.66 4.76 5.52
CA GLU A 33 15.23 3.42 5.42
C GLU A 33 15.26 3.09 3.92
N GLU A 34 16.45 3.15 3.33
CA GLU A 34 16.64 2.87 1.91
C GLU A 34 16.33 1.40 1.71
N LYS A 35 15.15 1.14 1.14
CA LYS A 35 14.71 -0.24 0.91
C LYS A 35 15.67 -0.91 -0.07
N PRO A 36 16.06 -2.18 0.16
CA PRO A 36 16.95 -2.90 -0.72
C PRO A 36 16.37 -3.00 -2.13
N VAL A 37 17.20 -2.69 -3.14
CA VAL A 37 16.83 -2.84 -4.56
C VAL A 37 17.03 -4.29 -4.97
N ILE A 38 15.95 -4.97 -5.36
CA ILE A 38 15.98 -6.35 -5.86
C ILE A 38 16.04 -6.35 -7.38
N LEU A 39 17.17 -6.78 -7.93
CA LEU A 39 17.38 -6.93 -9.38
C LEU A 39 16.83 -8.28 -9.86
N TYR A 40 15.74 -8.23 -10.63
CA TYR A 40 15.10 -9.42 -11.21
C TYR A 40 15.86 -10.03 -12.39
N SER A 41 16.89 -9.34 -12.90
CA SER A 41 17.80 -9.83 -13.95
C SER A 41 19.01 -10.60 -13.42
N GLY A 42 19.21 -10.62 -12.09
CA GLY A 42 20.35 -11.27 -11.45
C GLY A 42 20.11 -12.75 -11.14
N GLN A 43 21.14 -13.41 -10.61
CA GLN A 43 21.03 -14.77 -10.11
C GLN A 43 20.22 -14.79 -8.81
N PRO A 44 19.23 -15.69 -8.66
CA PRO A 44 18.46 -15.84 -7.43
C PRO A 44 19.36 -16.15 -6.23
N LYS A 45 19.20 -15.41 -5.13
CA LYS A 45 19.87 -15.69 -3.85
C LYS A 45 18.89 -16.30 -2.87
N LYS A 46 19.39 -17.16 -2.00
CA LYS A 46 18.59 -17.78 -0.93
C LYS A 46 18.66 -16.90 0.32
N TYR A 47 17.50 -16.64 0.91
CA TYR A 47 17.37 -15.90 2.15
C TYR A 47 16.45 -16.62 3.12
N GLU A 48 16.78 -16.60 4.40
CA GLU A 48 15.89 -16.97 5.49
C GLU A 48 14.99 -15.79 5.85
N ILE A 49 13.67 -16.00 5.88
CA ILE A 49 12.72 -14.97 6.31
C ILE A 49 12.85 -14.77 7.82
N ALA A 50 13.43 -13.65 8.24
CA ALA A 50 13.58 -13.31 9.65
C ALA A 50 12.25 -12.88 10.27
N ASP A 51 11.49 -12.05 9.55
CA ASP A 51 10.19 -11.56 9.99
C ASP A 51 9.29 -11.19 8.81
N ILE A 52 7.98 -11.21 9.05
CA ILE A 52 6.95 -10.81 8.08
C ILE A 52 6.00 -9.85 8.77
N LYS A 53 5.86 -8.64 8.24
CA LYS A 53 4.87 -7.65 8.68
C LYS A 53 3.73 -7.55 7.67
N VAL A 54 2.52 -7.32 8.18
CA VAL A 54 1.32 -7.12 7.35
C VAL A 54 0.81 -5.70 7.52
N VAL A 55 0.51 -5.04 6.41
CA VAL A 55 -0.04 -3.68 6.38
C VAL A 55 -1.30 -3.66 5.53
N GLY A 56 -2.38 -3.09 6.07
CA GLY A 56 -3.64 -2.84 5.35
C GLY A 56 -4.72 -3.91 5.48
N ALA A 57 -4.50 -4.95 6.30
CA ALA A 57 -5.46 -6.02 6.59
C ALA A 57 -5.99 -5.98 8.04
N LYS A 58 -6.38 -4.80 8.55
CA LYS A 58 -6.72 -4.57 9.97
C LYS A 58 -7.84 -5.43 10.58
N ASN A 59 -8.70 -6.00 9.74
CA ASN A 59 -9.84 -6.80 10.19
C ASN A 59 -9.50 -8.30 10.38
N TYR A 60 -8.22 -8.67 10.20
CA TYR A 60 -7.74 -10.04 10.30
C TYR A 60 -6.48 -10.07 11.16
N GLU A 61 -6.28 -11.20 11.83
CA GLU A 61 -5.04 -11.47 12.55
C GLU A 61 -3.88 -11.67 11.55
N ASP A 62 -2.72 -11.10 11.86
CA ASP A 62 -1.54 -11.11 10.97
C ASP A 62 -1.13 -12.53 10.59
N TYR A 63 -1.18 -13.49 11.52
CA TYR A 63 -0.80 -14.88 11.25
C TYR A 63 -1.70 -15.55 10.20
N VAL A 64 -2.99 -15.19 10.16
CA VAL A 64 -3.93 -15.71 9.15
C VAL A 64 -3.53 -15.17 7.79
N ILE A 65 -3.30 -13.87 7.72
CA ILE A 65 -2.92 -13.20 6.48
C ILE A 65 -1.58 -13.72 5.95
N ILE A 66 -0.59 -13.90 6.82
CA ILE A 66 0.69 -14.51 6.50
C ILE A 66 0.47 -15.94 5.99
N GLY A 67 -0.37 -16.73 6.66
CA GLY A 67 -0.70 -18.10 6.24
C GLY A 67 -1.28 -18.19 4.81
N LEU A 68 -2.08 -17.21 4.37
CA LEU A 68 -2.61 -17.17 2.99
C LEU A 68 -1.53 -17.02 1.92
N SER A 69 -0.41 -16.33 2.24
CA SER A 69 0.74 -16.27 1.33
C SER A 69 1.45 -17.62 1.22
N GLY A 70 1.34 -18.46 2.25
CA GLY A 70 2.14 -19.65 2.49
C GLY A 70 3.65 -19.37 2.56
N LEU A 71 4.01 -18.16 2.98
CA LEU A 71 5.32 -17.82 3.53
C LEU A 71 5.27 -17.99 5.05
N ALA A 72 6.40 -18.34 5.64
CA ALA A 72 6.54 -18.44 7.09
C ALA A 72 7.87 -17.86 7.56
N LYS A 73 7.91 -17.41 8.82
CA LYS A 73 9.17 -17.04 9.48
C LYS A 73 10.09 -18.27 9.55
N LYS A 74 11.40 -18.06 9.41
CA LYS A 74 12.46 -19.08 9.31
C LYS A 74 12.42 -19.96 8.05
N GLN A 75 11.51 -19.70 7.11
CA GLN A 75 11.52 -20.36 5.82
C GLN A 75 12.65 -19.79 4.95
N VAL A 76 13.36 -20.64 4.23
CA VAL A 76 14.31 -20.23 3.20
C VAL A 76 13.58 -20.06 1.88
N ILE A 77 13.70 -18.90 1.26
CA ILE A 77 13.11 -18.56 -0.04
C ILE A 77 14.18 -18.10 -1.02
N SER A 78 13.88 -18.19 -2.32
CA SER A 78 14.72 -17.63 -3.35
C SER A 78 14.22 -16.25 -3.80
N VAL A 79 15.10 -15.25 -3.82
CA VAL A 79 14.78 -13.88 -4.20
C VAL A 79 15.82 -13.34 -5.20
N PRO A 80 15.39 -12.87 -6.38
CA PRO A 80 14.04 -13.03 -6.95
C PRO A 80 13.71 -14.52 -7.17
N GLY A 81 12.46 -14.92 -7.03
CA GLY A 81 12.07 -16.32 -7.20
C GLY A 81 10.56 -16.57 -7.14
N ASP A 82 10.20 -17.85 -7.31
CA ASP A 82 8.80 -18.26 -7.43
C ASP A 82 8.02 -18.12 -6.12
N ASP A 83 8.67 -18.23 -4.96
CA ASP A 83 8.00 -18.17 -3.66
C ASP A 83 7.18 -16.90 -3.49
N ILE A 84 7.76 -15.74 -3.81
CA ILE A 84 7.09 -14.43 -3.75
C ILE A 84 5.98 -14.34 -4.80
N THR A 85 6.22 -14.85 -6.01
CA THR A 85 5.23 -14.85 -7.09
C THR A 85 4.02 -15.72 -6.73
N GLN A 86 4.24 -16.89 -6.14
CA GLN A 86 3.18 -17.80 -5.68
C GLN A 86 2.43 -17.21 -4.49
N ALA A 87 3.12 -16.56 -3.55
CA ALA A 87 2.48 -15.83 -2.46
C ALA A 87 1.50 -14.77 -2.98
N CYS A 88 1.93 -13.94 -3.95
CA CYS A 88 1.04 -12.99 -4.61
C CYS A 88 -0.15 -13.71 -5.26
N LYS A 89 0.09 -14.72 -6.11
CA LYS A 89 -0.99 -15.48 -6.79
C LYS A 89 -2.02 -16.07 -5.81
N ARG A 90 -1.57 -16.59 -4.66
CA ARG A 90 -2.47 -17.11 -3.61
C ARG A 90 -3.40 -16.03 -3.08
N TYR A 91 -2.89 -14.84 -2.75
CA TYR A 91 -3.74 -13.72 -2.33
C TYR A 91 -4.78 -13.33 -3.38
N TRP A 92 -4.38 -13.27 -4.66
CA TRP A 92 -5.33 -13.02 -5.76
C TRP A 92 -6.42 -14.07 -5.84
N ARG A 93 -6.06 -15.36 -5.69
CA ARG A 93 -7.02 -16.48 -5.72
C ARG A 93 -8.02 -16.42 -4.57
N HIS A 94 -7.63 -15.95 -3.39
CA HIS A 94 -8.54 -15.75 -2.27
C HIS A 94 -9.58 -14.65 -2.54
N GLY A 95 -9.31 -13.73 -3.47
CA GLY A 95 -10.27 -12.69 -3.88
C GLY A 95 -10.49 -11.58 -2.86
N LEU A 96 -9.91 -11.67 -1.66
CA LEU A 96 -10.14 -10.71 -0.58
C LEU A 96 -9.49 -9.34 -0.81
N PHE A 97 -8.46 -9.28 -1.67
CA PHE A 97 -7.61 -8.11 -1.85
C PHE A 97 -7.70 -7.55 -3.28
N SER A 98 -7.66 -6.23 -3.41
CA SER A 98 -7.61 -5.50 -4.70
C SER A 98 -6.18 -5.19 -5.14
N ASP A 99 -5.27 -5.02 -4.19
CA ASP A 99 -3.84 -4.79 -4.41
C ASP A 99 -3.03 -5.62 -3.42
N VAL A 100 -1.91 -6.16 -3.89
CA VAL A 100 -0.99 -6.98 -3.10
C VAL A 100 0.43 -6.65 -3.54
N ARG A 101 1.26 -6.22 -2.59
CA ARG A 101 2.67 -5.92 -2.81
C ARG A 101 3.49 -6.53 -1.68
N ILE A 102 4.55 -7.25 -2.03
CA ILE A 102 5.49 -7.81 -1.06
C ILE A 102 6.82 -7.08 -1.29
N LEU A 103 7.30 -6.38 -0.26
CA LEU A 103 8.55 -5.63 -0.31
C LEU A 103 9.54 -6.22 0.69
N ALA A 104 10.81 -6.22 0.33
CA ALA A 104 11.88 -6.40 1.29
C ALA A 104 12.17 -5.05 1.94
N ASP A 105 12.06 -4.97 3.26
CA ASP A 105 12.39 -3.75 4.00
C ASP A 105 13.88 -3.74 4.37
N LYS A 106 14.44 -4.90 4.71
CA LYS A 106 15.83 -5.05 5.11
C LYS A 106 16.38 -6.40 4.68
N ILE A 107 17.67 -6.42 4.34
CA ILE A 107 18.46 -7.64 4.14
C ILE A 107 19.73 -7.51 4.97
N GLU A 108 20.01 -8.47 5.84
CA GLU A 108 21.25 -8.54 6.64
C GLU A 108 21.83 -9.96 6.55
N GLY A 109 22.99 -10.10 5.90
CA GLY A 109 23.55 -11.41 5.58
C GLY A 109 22.58 -12.24 4.75
N ASP A 110 22.24 -13.42 5.25
CA ASP A 110 21.29 -14.35 4.62
C ASP A 110 19.85 -14.18 5.13
N LYS A 111 19.56 -13.13 5.90
CA LYS A 111 18.23 -12.88 6.46
C LYS A 111 17.51 -11.75 5.74
N ILE A 112 16.21 -11.94 5.52
CA ILE A 112 15.33 -10.97 4.86
C ILE A 112 14.12 -10.63 5.73
N TRP A 113 13.75 -9.35 5.78
CA TRP A 113 12.54 -8.85 6.43
C TRP A 113 11.57 -8.42 5.34
N LEU A 114 10.37 -8.99 5.38
CA LEU A 114 9.34 -8.74 4.37
C LEU A 114 8.19 -7.94 4.96
N THR A 115 7.68 -6.97 4.21
CA THR A 115 6.37 -6.36 4.47
C THR A 115 5.41 -6.64 3.33
N ILE A 116 4.27 -7.21 3.70
CA ILE A 116 3.15 -7.49 2.81
C ILE A 116 2.15 -6.35 2.94
N TYR A 117 2.03 -5.55 1.89
CA TYR A 117 1.01 -4.52 1.75
C TYR A 117 -0.20 -5.10 1.03
N LEU A 118 -1.35 -5.01 1.69
CA LEU A 118 -2.62 -5.51 1.17
C LEU A 118 -3.66 -4.40 1.20
N THR A 119 -4.41 -4.28 0.12
CA THR A 119 -5.62 -3.45 0.11
C THR A 119 -6.82 -4.36 0.08
N MET A 120 -7.64 -4.35 1.13
CA MET A 120 -8.87 -5.12 1.19
C MET A 120 -9.87 -4.62 0.14
N ARG A 121 -10.59 -5.54 -0.52
CA ARG A 121 -11.69 -5.12 -1.39
C ARG A 121 -12.87 -4.64 -0.56
N PRO A 122 -13.53 -3.56 -1.00
CA PRO A 122 -14.76 -3.12 -0.37
C PRO A 122 -15.87 -4.17 -0.50
N ARG A 123 -16.86 -4.07 0.37
CA ARG A 123 -18.11 -4.84 0.31
C ARG A 123 -19.27 -3.89 0.04
N VAL A 124 -20.31 -4.40 -0.59
CA VAL A 124 -21.54 -3.64 -0.83
C VAL A 124 -22.21 -3.38 0.51
N SER A 125 -22.22 -2.12 0.96
CA SER A 125 -22.89 -1.73 2.20
C SER A 125 -24.38 -1.49 2.00
N ASP A 126 -24.75 -0.86 0.89
CA ASP A 126 -26.12 -0.53 0.52
C ASP A 126 -26.18 -0.28 -0.99
N ILE A 127 -27.35 -0.51 -1.61
CA ILE A 127 -27.58 -0.22 -3.03
C ILE A 127 -28.76 0.74 -3.11
N ARG A 128 -28.53 1.90 -3.72
CA ARG A 128 -29.55 2.94 -3.89
C ARG A 128 -29.75 3.21 -5.37
N TYR A 129 -31.00 3.15 -5.79
CA TYR A 129 -31.41 3.49 -7.14
C TYR A 129 -32.05 4.87 -7.15
N HIS A 130 -31.63 5.72 -8.08
CA HIS A 130 -32.15 7.07 -8.26
C HIS A 130 -32.79 7.19 -9.64
N GLY A 131 -33.92 7.90 -9.74
CA GLY A 131 -34.58 8.19 -11.01
C GLY A 131 -35.26 7.00 -11.70
N VAL A 132 -35.44 5.88 -11.00
CA VAL A 132 -36.14 4.69 -11.51
C VAL A 132 -37.45 4.45 -10.75
N LYS A 133 -38.45 3.91 -11.44
CA LYS A 133 -39.73 3.54 -10.80
C LYS A 133 -39.54 2.31 -9.92
N LYS A 134 -40.43 2.11 -8.95
CA LYS A 134 -40.40 0.97 -8.02
C LYS A 134 -40.31 -0.38 -8.75
N SER A 135 -41.13 -0.58 -9.79
CA SER A 135 -41.14 -1.81 -10.59
C SER A 135 -39.85 -2.02 -11.38
N GLU A 136 -39.26 -0.94 -11.91
CA GLU A 136 -37.99 -1.02 -12.64
C GLU A 136 -36.83 -1.38 -11.71
N ARG A 137 -36.85 -0.85 -10.49
CA ARG A 137 -35.88 -1.20 -9.46
C ARG A 137 -35.94 -2.68 -9.11
N GLU A 138 -37.14 -3.23 -8.87
CA GLU A 138 -37.31 -4.65 -8.53
C GLU A 138 -36.79 -5.56 -9.66
N ASP A 139 -37.09 -5.22 -10.92
CA ASP A 139 -36.55 -5.93 -12.09
C ASP A 139 -35.02 -5.85 -12.18
N LEU A 140 -34.45 -4.67 -11.93
CA LEU A 140 -33.00 -4.43 -11.98
C LEU A 140 -32.27 -5.16 -10.86
N GLU A 141 -32.81 -5.15 -9.64
CA GLU A 141 -32.25 -5.89 -8.49
C GLU A 141 -32.18 -7.39 -8.80
N ALA A 142 -33.25 -7.96 -9.37
CA ALA A 142 -33.29 -9.35 -9.78
C ALA A 142 -32.27 -9.69 -10.88
N ARG A 143 -32.04 -8.78 -11.84
CA ARG A 143 -31.10 -9.01 -12.96
C ARG A 143 -29.63 -8.78 -12.59
N VAL A 144 -29.33 -7.74 -11.81
CA VAL A 144 -27.96 -7.31 -11.52
C VAL A 144 -27.29 -8.21 -10.46
N ALA A 145 -28.08 -8.86 -9.60
CA ALA A 145 -27.63 -9.82 -8.59
C ALA A 145 -26.48 -9.31 -7.68
N LEU A 146 -26.35 -7.99 -7.54
CA LEU A 146 -25.49 -7.38 -6.54
C LEU A 146 -26.24 -7.42 -5.21
N LEU A 147 -25.78 -8.27 -4.30
CA LEU A 147 -26.35 -8.39 -2.96
C LEU A 147 -25.54 -7.57 -1.96
N LYS A 148 -26.25 -6.95 -1.02
CA LYS A 148 -25.64 -6.32 0.15
C LYS A 148 -24.78 -7.35 0.91
N GLY A 149 -23.60 -6.92 1.36
CA GLY A 149 -22.62 -7.74 2.07
C GLY A 149 -21.63 -8.49 1.16
N ASN A 150 -21.95 -8.67 -0.12
CA ASN A 150 -21.03 -9.31 -1.07
C ASN A 150 -19.85 -8.39 -1.39
N GLN A 151 -18.71 -9.03 -1.70
CA GLN A 151 -17.50 -8.32 -2.09
C GLN A 151 -17.67 -7.70 -3.47
N ILE A 152 -17.37 -6.41 -3.60
CA ILE A 152 -17.50 -5.72 -4.89
C ILE A 152 -16.20 -5.88 -5.69
N THR A 153 -16.34 -6.33 -6.94
CA THR A 153 -15.22 -6.45 -7.89
C THR A 153 -15.47 -5.54 -9.09
N PRO A 154 -14.41 -5.02 -9.75
CA PRO A 154 -14.56 -4.23 -10.97
C PRO A 154 -15.42 -4.95 -12.02
N ASN A 155 -15.16 -6.24 -12.24
CA ASN A 155 -15.94 -7.07 -13.18
C ASN A 155 -17.43 -7.15 -12.81
N ALA A 156 -17.77 -7.19 -11.53
CA ALA A 156 -19.17 -7.19 -11.09
C ALA A 156 -19.84 -5.83 -11.38
N ILE A 157 -19.12 -4.72 -11.18
CA ILE A 157 -19.60 -3.37 -11.51
C ILE A 157 -19.83 -3.23 -13.02
N ASP A 158 -18.89 -3.69 -13.85
CA ASP A 158 -19.00 -3.56 -15.31
C ASP A 158 -20.11 -4.45 -15.88
N ARG A 159 -20.30 -5.64 -15.31
CA ARG A 159 -21.45 -6.50 -15.63
C ARG A 159 -22.75 -5.82 -15.23
N ALA A 160 -22.84 -5.25 -14.03
CA ALA A 160 -24.02 -4.53 -13.57
C ALA A 160 -24.37 -3.36 -14.51
N LYS A 161 -23.39 -2.52 -14.87
CA LYS A 161 -23.56 -1.44 -15.85
C LYS A 161 -24.10 -1.95 -17.19
N THR A 162 -23.54 -3.05 -17.69
CA THR A 162 -23.95 -3.66 -18.96
C THR A 162 -25.40 -4.16 -18.90
N LEU A 163 -25.78 -4.84 -17.81
CA LEU A 163 -27.13 -5.36 -17.62
C LEU A 163 -28.16 -4.24 -17.47
N ILE A 164 -27.84 -3.20 -16.69
CA ILE A 164 -28.70 -2.02 -16.53
C ILE A 164 -28.89 -1.34 -17.89
N LYS A 165 -27.82 -1.12 -18.65
CA LYS A 165 -27.90 -0.53 -19.99
C LYS A 165 -28.82 -1.34 -20.91
N ARG A 166 -28.59 -2.66 -21.00
CA ARG A 166 -29.44 -3.56 -21.80
C ARG A 166 -30.90 -3.52 -21.38
N TYR A 167 -31.18 -3.52 -20.08
CA TYR A 167 -32.55 -3.44 -19.58
C TYR A 167 -33.32 -2.21 -20.08
N PHE A 168 -32.68 -1.04 -20.06
CA PHE A 168 -33.29 0.19 -20.56
C PHE A 168 -33.32 0.25 -22.09
N ASP A 169 -32.31 -0.27 -22.77
CA ASP A 169 -32.29 -0.40 -24.23
C ASP A 169 -33.46 -1.28 -24.71
N ASP A 170 -33.71 -2.42 -24.06
CA ASP A 170 -34.78 -3.38 -24.37
C ASP A 170 -36.18 -2.76 -24.15
N LYS A 171 -36.33 -1.89 -23.16
CA LYS A 171 -37.58 -1.16 -22.89
C LYS A 171 -37.80 0.03 -23.84
N GLY A 172 -36.93 0.25 -24.82
CA GLY A 172 -37.08 1.31 -25.82
C GLY A 172 -36.67 2.70 -25.30
N PHE A 173 -35.97 2.81 -24.17
CA PHE A 173 -35.52 4.10 -23.61
C PHE A 173 -34.30 4.71 -24.33
N LYS A 174 -33.99 4.25 -25.56
CA LYS A 174 -32.84 4.67 -26.38
C LYS A 174 -32.70 6.19 -26.64
N MET A 175 -33.62 7.04 -26.17
CA MET A 175 -33.69 8.47 -26.51
C MET A 175 -33.71 9.45 -25.33
N ARG A 176 -33.49 9.05 -24.06
CA ARG A 176 -33.24 10.05 -23.00
C ARG A 176 -31.74 10.31 -22.84
N LYS A 177 -31.27 11.32 -23.59
CA LYS A 177 -30.00 12.03 -23.34
C LYS A 177 -30.00 12.64 -21.94
#